data_AF-A0A834F6J5-F1
#
_entry.id   AF-A0A834F6J5-F1
#
_cell.length_a   1.000
_cell.length_b   1.000
_cell.length_c   1.000
_cell.angle_alpha   90.00
_cell.angle_beta   90.00
_cell.angle_gamma   90.00
#
_symmetry.space_group_name_H-M   'P 1'
#
loop_
_entity.id
_entity.type
_entity.pdbx_description
1 polymer ?
#
loop_
_entity_poly.entity_id
_entity_poly.type
_entity_poly.pdbx_seq_one_letter_code
_entity_poly.pdbx_strand_id
1 'polypeptide(L)'
;MAGLASPLRVCRGILKELRAMQGPSYKRSLAYSYIMDQFRKNKVTGERYCRAQQEALHASHTYLCLLASSRNHQALHNLYHRQRRAQPGGSSWPGGAQAPHTARRKRLGELN
;
A
#
# COMPACT_ATOMS: atom_id res chain seq x y z
N MET A 1 -14.64 1.97 -15.09
CA MET A 1 -14.33 0.58 -14.73
C MET A 1 -12.83 0.39 -14.82
N ALA A 2 -12.12 0.34 -13.68
CA ALA A 2 -10.67 0.16 -13.67
C ALA A 2 -10.36 -1.17 -14.35
N GLY A 3 -9.72 -1.13 -15.52
CA GLY A 3 -9.34 -2.33 -16.26
C GLY A 3 -8.54 -3.22 -15.32
N LEU A 4 -9.12 -4.36 -14.93
CA LEU A 4 -8.47 -5.37 -14.10
C LEU A 4 -7.07 -5.56 -14.68
N ALA A 5 -6.03 -5.13 -13.94
CA ALA A 5 -4.68 -5.25 -14.43
C ALA A 5 -4.48 -6.71 -14.83
N SER A 6 -4.31 -6.94 -16.13
CA SER A 6 -4.40 -8.28 -16.72
C SER A 6 -3.63 -9.25 -15.83
N PRO A 7 -4.14 -10.43 -15.45
CA PRO A 7 -3.49 -11.35 -14.51
C PRO A 7 -2.00 -11.60 -14.82
N LEU A 8 -1.62 -11.48 -16.08
CA LEU A 8 -0.25 -11.52 -16.58
C LEU A 8 0.67 -10.40 -16.05
N ARG A 9 0.16 -9.18 -15.82
CA ARG A 9 0.89 -8.08 -15.17
C ARG A 9 1.18 -8.39 -13.72
N VAL A 10 0.21 -8.97 -13.01
CA VAL A 10 0.38 -9.39 -11.60
C VAL A 10 1.39 -10.54 -11.50
N CYS A 11 1.27 -11.55 -12.37
CA CYS A 11 2.24 -12.64 -12.46
C CYS A 11 3.66 -12.13 -12.77
N ARG A 12 3.80 -11.19 -13.72
CA ARG A 12 5.09 -10.53 -14.00
C ARG A 12 5.66 -9.76 -12.82
N GLY A 13 4.81 -9.06 -12.06
CA GLY A 13 5.23 -8.36 -10.84
C GLY A 13 5.80 -9.32 -9.80
N ILE A 14 5.06 -10.40 -9.50
CA ILE A 14 5.48 -11.41 -8.52
C ILE A 14 6.80 -12.07 -8.93
N LEU A 15 6.96 -12.43 -10.21
CA LEU A 15 8.21 -13.03 -10.70
C LEU A 15 9.41 -12.07 -10.64
N LYS A 16 9.17 -10.76 -10.73
CA LYS A 16 10.21 -9.73 -10.61
C LYS A 16 10.73 -9.65 -9.18
N GLU A 17 9.83 -9.67 -8.19
CA GLU A 17 10.18 -9.69 -6.77
C GLU A 17 10.88 -11.00 -6.37
N LEU A 18 10.40 -12.14 -6.89
CA LEU A 18 11.03 -13.45 -6.66
C LEU A 18 12.47 -13.49 -7.16
N ARG A 19 12.74 -12.83 -8.30
CA ARG A 19 14.08 -12.67 -8.85
C ARG A 19 14.96 -11.76 -7.99
N ALA A 20 14.39 -10.71 -7.39
CA ALA A 20 15.14 -9.82 -6.50
C ALA A 20 15.55 -10.54 -5.19
N MET A 21 14.71 -11.43 -4.68
CA MET A 21 14.98 -12.18 -3.43
C MET A 21 15.90 -13.39 -3.61
N GLN A 22 15.69 -14.21 -4.65
CA GLN A 22 16.41 -15.49 -4.83
C GLN A 22 17.49 -15.42 -5.93
N GLY A 23 17.65 -14.28 -6.59
CA GLY A 23 18.63 -14.11 -7.66
C GLY A 23 18.32 -14.98 -8.89
N PRO A 24 19.34 -15.36 -9.69
CA PRO A 24 19.14 -16.06 -10.97
C PRO A 24 18.57 -17.49 -10.83
N SER A 25 18.65 -18.11 -9.65
CA SER A 25 18.15 -19.48 -9.38
C SER A 25 16.65 -19.55 -9.07
N TYR A 26 15.94 -18.42 -9.07
CA TYR A 26 14.51 -18.33 -8.73
C TYR A 26 13.59 -19.29 -9.51
N LYS A 27 13.96 -19.68 -10.74
CA LYS A 27 13.17 -20.59 -11.59
C LYS A 27 13.11 -22.03 -11.07
N ARG A 28 14.05 -22.45 -10.22
CA ARG A 28 14.07 -23.78 -9.57
C ARG A 28 13.38 -23.77 -8.21
N SER A 29 12.96 -22.60 -7.74
CA SER A 29 12.29 -22.45 -6.46
C SER A 29 10.90 -23.08 -6.46
N LEU A 30 10.53 -23.70 -5.34
CA LEU A 30 9.17 -24.21 -5.11
C LEU A 30 8.12 -23.10 -5.23
N ALA A 31 8.49 -21.86 -4.88
CA ALA A 31 7.64 -20.70 -5.02
C ALA A 31 7.29 -20.42 -6.49
N TYR A 32 8.27 -20.55 -7.40
CA TYR A 32 8.06 -20.33 -8.82
C TYR A 32 7.10 -21.35 -9.43
N SER A 33 7.31 -22.64 -9.15
CA SER A 33 6.43 -23.71 -9.65
C SER A 33 5.01 -23.57 -9.11
N TYR A 34 4.86 -23.27 -7.82
CA TYR A 34 3.56 -23.02 -7.19
C TYR A 34 2.81 -21.85 -7.85
N ILE A 35 3.47 -20.70 -8.02
CA ILE A 35 2.84 -19.52 -8.64
C ILE A 35 2.38 -19.83 -10.07
N MET A 36 3.24 -20.45 -10.88
CA MET A 36 2.89 -20.80 -12.26
C MET A 36 1.72 -21.79 -12.34
N ASP A 37 1.64 -22.74 -11.40
CA ASP A 37 0.56 -23.70 -11.31
C ASP A 37 -0.76 -23.05 -10.86
N GLN A 38 -0.72 -22.16 -9.87
CA GLN A 38 -1.89 -21.37 -9.45
C GLN A 38 -2.44 -20.49 -10.57
N PHE A 39 -1.57 -19.80 -11.31
CA PHE A 39 -2.00 -18.98 -12.46
C PHE A 39 -2.55 -19.81 -13.62
N ARG A 40 -2.06 -21.04 -13.82
CA ARG A 40 -2.61 -21.98 -14.82
C ARG A 40 -3.97 -22.54 -14.41
N LYS A 41 -4.13 -22.91 -13.14
CA LYS A 41 -5.41 -23.40 -12.58
C LYS A 41 -6.49 -22.30 -12.58
N ASN A 42 -6.11 -21.05 -12.27
CA ASN A 42 -7.02 -19.92 -12.28
C ASN A 42 -7.35 -19.37 -13.68
N LYS A 43 -6.70 -19.83 -14.77
CA LYS A 43 -7.12 -19.47 -16.14
C LYS A 43 -8.51 -20.03 -16.51
N VAL A 44 -9.01 -21.03 -15.77
CA VAL A 44 -10.24 -21.79 -16.12
C VAL A 44 -11.50 -21.26 -15.40
N THR A 45 -11.42 -20.30 -14.48
CA THR A 45 -12.60 -19.85 -13.71
C THR A 45 -12.62 -18.33 -13.52
N GLY A 46 -13.19 -17.62 -14.51
CA GLY A 46 -13.31 -16.16 -14.50
C GLY A 46 -14.20 -15.59 -13.39
N GLU A 47 -15.13 -16.36 -12.84
CA GLU A 47 -16.08 -15.84 -11.84
C GLU A 47 -15.57 -15.90 -10.38
N ARG A 48 -14.71 -16.87 -10.01
CA ARG A 48 -14.11 -16.93 -8.66
C ARG A 48 -13.01 -15.89 -8.44
N TYR A 49 -12.34 -15.46 -9.52
CA TYR A 49 -11.19 -14.54 -9.44
C TYR A 49 -11.59 -13.11 -9.06
N CYS A 50 -12.73 -12.61 -9.56
CA CYS A 50 -13.21 -11.25 -9.27
C CYS A 50 -13.51 -11.04 -7.79
N ARG A 51 -14.15 -12.03 -7.13
CA ARG A 51 -14.53 -11.90 -5.70
C ARG A 51 -13.33 -12.01 -4.78
N ALA A 52 -12.45 -12.99 -5.01
CA ALA A 52 -11.23 -13.17 -4.21
C ALA A 52 -10.26 -11.98 -4.37
N GLN A 53 -10.17 -11.38 -5.56
CA GLN A 53 -9.37 -10.17 -5.78
C GLN A 53 -9.96 -8.94 -5.08
N GLN A 54 -11.29 -8.79 -5.08
CA GLN A 54 -11.97 -7.71 -4.35
C GLN A 54 -11.79 -7.87 -2.83
N GLU A 55 -11.89 -9.09 -2.30
CA GLU A 55 -11.64 -9.39 -0.88
C GLU A 55 -10.19 -9.09 -0.49
N ALA A 56 -9.22 -9.49 -1.31
CA ALA A 56 -7.81 -9.21 -1.06
C ALA A 56 -7.49 -7.71 -1.08
N LEU A 57 -8.11 -6.95 -2.00
CA LEU A 57 -7.99 -5.49 -2.05
C LEU A 57 -8.61 -4.83 -0.82
N HIS A 58 -9.82 -5.26 -0.44
CA HIS A 58 -10.49 -4.75 0.75
C HIS A 58 -9.66 -5.00 2.02
N ALA A 59 -9.14 -6.21 2.21
CA ALA A 59 -8.26 -6.55 3.32
C ALA A 59 -6.99 -5.68 3.33
N SER A 60 -6.38 -5.46 2.17
CA SER A 60 -5.19 -4.61 2.03
C SER A 60 -5.46 -3.16 2.48
N HIS A 61 -6.60 -2.59 2.08
CA HIS A 61 -7.01 -1.25 2.51
C HIS A 61 -7.25 -1.17 4.02
N THR A 62 -7.89 -2.18 4.61
CA THR A 62 -8.11 -2.26 6.05
C THR A 62 -6.80 -2.29 6.83
N TYR A 63 -5.82 -3.11 6.40
CA TYR A 63 -4.50 -3.15 7.03
C TYR A 63 -3.75 -1.83 6.87
N LEU A 64 -3.84 -1.18 5.71
CA LEU A 64 -3.20 0.12 5.50
C LEU A 64 -3.77 1.19 6.43
N CYS A 65 -5.09 1.21 6.61
CA CYS A 65 -5.76 2.12 7.55
C CYS A 65 -5.33 1.85 9.00
N LEU A 66 -5.31 0.57 9.41
CA LEU A 66 -4.87 0.17 10.75
C LEU A 66 -3.44 0.62 11.02
N LEU A 67 -2.49 0.32 10.12
CA LEU A 67 -1.08 0.70 10.29
C LEU A 67 -0.90 2.22 10.35
N ALA A 68 -1.63 2.97 9.51
CA ALA A 68 -1.61 4.43 9.54
C ALA A 68 -2.13 4.98 10.88
N SER A 69 -3.23 4.41 11.40
CA SER A 69 -3.80 4.75 12.71
C SER A 69 -2.83 4.44 13.84
N SER A 70 -2.21 3.26 13.85
CA SER A 70 -1.21 2.88 14.87
C SER A 70 -0.01 3.81 14.88
N ARG A 71 0.51 4.20 13.71
CA ARG A 71 1.61 5.16 13.62
C ARG A 71 1.20 6.53 14.15
N ASN A 72 0.00 7.00 13.80
CA ASN A 72 -0.50 8.28 14.28
C ASN A 72 -0.73 8.27 15.80
N HIS A 73 -1.31 7.19 16.31
CA HIS A 73 -1.47 6.97 17.74
C HIS A 73 -0.12 6.98 18.46
N GLN A 74 0.90 6.30 17.96
CA GLN A 74 2.25 6.34 18.53
C GLN A 74 2.88 7.73 18.46
N ALA A 75 2.69 8.46 17.36
CA ALA A 75 3.18 9.83 17.24
C ALA A 75 2.53 10.76 18.27
N LEU A 76 1.21 10.68 18.43
CA LEU A 76 0.46 11.42 19.46
C LEU A 76 0.85 10.98 20.87
N HIS A 77 0.94 9.68 21.11
CA HIS A 77 1.37 9.11 22.38
C HIS A 77 2.79 9.62 22.73
N ASN A 78 3.72 9.59 21.79
CA ASN A 78 5.06 10.13 22.01
C ASN A 78 5.03 11.64 22.22
N LEU A 79 4.22 12.39 21.47
CA LEU A 79 4.11 13.84 21.66
C LEU A 79 3.61 14.17 23.07
N TYR A 80 2.53 13.55 23.54
CA TYR A 80 1.97 13.84 24.87
C TYR A 80 2.72 13.16 26.03
N HIS A 81 3.30 11.96 25.85
CA HIS A 81 4.07 11.27 26.89
C HIS A 81 5.53 11.75 26.99
N ARG A 82 6.14 12.23 25.90
CA ARG A 82 7.47 12.89 25.94
C ARG A 82 7.35 14.32 26.47
N GLN A 83 6.25 15.03 26.19
CA GLN A 83 5.92 16.33 26.81
C GLN A 83 5.66 16.22 28.33
N ARG A 84 5.18 15.06 28.83
CA ARG A 84 5.04 14.84 30.28
C ARG A 84 6.37 14.71 31.04
N ARG A 85 7.49 14.46 30.34
CA ARG A 85 8.81 14.35 30.95
C ARG A 85 9.67 15.61 30.79
N ALA A 86 9.28 16.52 29.89
CA ALA A 86 9.89 17.83 29.71
C ALA A 86 8.79 18.89 29.74
N GLN A 87 8.46 19.36 30.95
CA GLN A 87 8.23 20.77 31.31
C GLN A 87 7.62 20.83 32.74
N PRO A 88 8.41 21.16 33.78
CA PRO A 88 7.95 22.09 34.79
C PRO A 88 8.08 23.50 34.20
N GLY A 89 6.95 24.16 33.94
CA GLY A 89 6.90 25.61 33.74
C GLY A 89 6.96 26.13 32.30
N GLY A 90 5.87 26.79 31.90
CA GLY A 90 5.84 28.03 31.12
C GLY A 90 6.50 28.05 29.73
N SER A 91 5.69 28.22 28.67
CA SER A 91 5.59 29.51 27.95
C SER A 91 4.89 29.36 26.59
N SER A 92 3.92 30.26 26.40
CA SER A 92 3.50 30.93 25.16
C SER A 92 3.48 30.14 23.85
N TRP A 93 2.26 29.91 23.35
CA TRP A 93 2.02 29.76 21.91
C TRP A 93 2.57 30.97 21.13
N PRO A 94 3.44 30.78 20.11
CA PRO A 94 3.45 31.66 18.96
C PRO A 94 2.54 31.06 17.91
N GLY A 95 1.57 31.85 17.47
CA GLY A 95 0.52 31.43 16.55
C GLY A 95 1.01 31.02 15.16
N GLY A 96 0.05 30.52 14.39
CA GLY A 96 0.04 30.65 12.95
C GLY A 96 0.88 29.64 12.18
N ALA A 97 0.35 28.43 12.05
CA ALA A 97 0.73 27.53 10.97
C ALA A 97 0.55 28.24 9.62
N GLN A 98 1.64 28.63 8.96
CA GLN A 98 1.64 28.89 7.53
C GLN A 98 1.47 27.56 6.80
N ALA A 99 0.29 27.34 6.23
CA ALA A 99 0.08 26.27 5.27
C ALA A 99 0.69 26.69 3.92
N PRO A 100 1.67 25.96 3.36
CA PRO A 100 2.04 26.14 1.97
C PRO A 100 0.95 25.50 1.09
N HIS A 101 -0.10 26.28 0.80
CA HIS A 101 -1.01 26.01 -0.30
C HIS A 101 -0.32 26.40 -1.62
N THR A 102 0.75 25.68 -1.99
CA THR A 102 1.35 25.78 -3.32
C THR A 102 1.25 24.43 -4.03
N ALA A 103 0.31 24.40 -4.99
CA ALA A 103 0.40 23.71 -6.26
C ALA A 103 0.41 22.16 -6.29
N ARG A 104 -0.78 21.57 -6.49
CA ARG A 104 -0.96 20.55 -7.54
C ARG A 104 -2.42 20.36 -7.97
N ARG A 105 -3.01 21.36 -8.64
CA ARG A 105 -4.23 21.13 -9.45
C ARG A 105 -4.22 22.01 -10.71
N LYS A 106 -3.47 21.57 -11.72
CA LYS A 106 -3.71 21.89 -13.13
C LYS A 106 -3.53 20.63 -13.98
N ARG A 107 -4.66 20.04 -14.38
CA ARG A 107 -4.97 19.45 -15.70
C ARG A 107 -6.18 18.51 -15.60
N LEU A 108 -7.38 19.10 -15.62
CA LEU A 108 -8.36 18.72 -16.64
C LEU A 108 -8.24 19.85 -17.68
N GLY A 109 -8.01 19.64 -18.97
CA GLY A 109 -8.46 18.51 -19.78
C GLY A 109 -9.87 18.75 -20.31
N GLU A 110 -10.25 20.00 -20.58
CA GLU A 110 -11.40 20.32 -21.43
C GLU A 110 -10.97 20.09 -22.89
N LEU A 111 -11.38 18.94 -23.42
CA LEU A 111 -11.39 18.63 -24.84
C LEU A 111 -12.75 19.08 -25.38
N ASN A 112 -12.70 20.05 -26.29
CA ASN A 112 -13.62 20.16 -27.41
C ASN A 112 -13.13 19.21 -28.51
#